data_AF-A0A9N9I5K7-F1
#
_entry.id   AF-A0A9N9I5K7-F1
#
_cell.length_a   1.000
_cell.length_b   1.000
_cell.length_c   1.000
_cell.angle_alpha   90.00
_cell.angle_beta   90.00
_cell.angle_gamma   90.00
#
_symmetry.space_group_name_H-M   'P 1'
#
loop_
_entity.id
_entity.type
_entity.pdbx_description
1 polymer ?
#
loop_
_entity_poly.entity_id
_entity_poly.type
_entity_poly.pdbx_seq_one_letter_code
_entity_poly.pdbx_strand_id
1 'polypeptide(L)' 'HCTKGMGQTVPDPKGFVVLENGTVVPCGVGKYLNNDKFLMYNEYIVYDVCQILQKYLLK' A
#
# COMPACT_ATOMS: atom_id res chain seq x y z
N HIS A 1 5.20 -9.97 -8.69
CA HIS A 1 6.15 -10.28 -7.60
C HIS A 1 6.67 -8.99 -6.99
N CYS A 2 6.79 -8.90 -5.66
CA CYS A 2 7.36 -7.73 -4.98
C CYS A 2 7.80 -8.11 -3.56
N THR A 3 8.54 -7.22 -2.90
CA THR A 3 8.82 -7.28 -1.46
C THR A 3 7.92 -6.29 -0.74
N LYS A 4 7.31 -6.73 0.37
CA LYS A 4 6.53 -5.88 1.26
C LYS A 4 7.26 -5.73 2.60
N GLY A 5 7.71 -4.51 2.89
CA GLY A 5 8.11 -4.11 4.24
C GLY A 5 6.86 -4.03 5.10
N MET A 6 6.79 -4.82 6.18
CA MET A 6 5.63 -4.89 7.05
C MET A 6 5.74 -3.85 8.17
N GLY A 7 4.86 -2.84 8.14
CA GLY A 7 4.78 -1.80 9.15
C GLY A 7 3.82 -2.11 10.31
N GLN A 8 3.94 -1.33 11.38
CA GLN A 8 3.04 -1.37 12.52
C GLN A 8 1.69 -0.70 12.24
N THR A 9 1.64 0.28 11.34
CA THR A 9 0.42 0.98 10.94
C THR A 9 0.02 0.60 9.51
N VAL A 10 -1.21 0.14 9.33
CA VAL A 10 -1.75 -0.29 8.03
C VAL A 10 -3.12 0.34 7.76
N PRO A 11 -3.48 0.66 6.50
CA PRO A 11 -4.81 1.13 6.18
C PRO A 11 -5.84 0.03 6.44
N ASP A 12 -6.99 0.37 7.06
CA ASP A 12 -8.08 -0.59 7.29
C ASP A 12 -8.62 -1.13 5.94
N PRO A 13 -8.58 -2.46 5.71
CA PRO A 13 -9.09 -3.06 4.47
C PRO A 13 -10.56 -2.72 4.16
N LYS A 14 -11.37 -2.39 5.18
CA LYS A 14 -12.77 -1.98 4.98
C LYS A 14 -12.91 -0.68 4.20
N GLY A 15 -11.88 0.18 4.21
CA GLY A 15 -11.85 1.45 3.49
C GLY A 15 -11.20 1.37 2.11
N PHE A 16 -10.93 0.18 1.60
CA PHE A 16 -10.32 0.04 0.28
C PHE A 16 -11.36 0.32 -0.81
N VAL A 17 -10.93 1.02 -1.86
CA VAL A 17 -11.75 1.29 -3.04
C VAL A 17 -11.12 0.58 -4.23
N VAL A 18 -11.94 -0.06 -5.06
CA VAL A 18 -11.49 -0.69 -6.31
C VAL A 18 -11.92 0.20 -7.47
N LEU A 19 -10.96 0.63 -8.28
CA LEU A 19 -11.22 1.40 -9.49
C LEU A 19 -11.77 0.50 -10.60
N GLU A 20 -12.39 1.09 -11.62
CA GLU A 20 -12.99 0.33 -12.75
C GLU A 20 -12.00 -0.60 -13.47
N ASN A 21 -10.70 -0.25 -13.46
CA ASN A 21 -9.64 -1.06 -14.04
C ASN A 21 -9.12 -2.19 -13.13
N GLY A 22 -9.78 -2.42 -11.99
CA GLY A 22 -9.41 -3.45 -11.00
C GLY A 22 -8.29 -3.04 -10.04
N THR A 23 -7.74 -1.83 -10.14
CA THR A 23 -6.69 -1.35 -9.22
C THR A 23 -7.29 -1.06 -7.84
N VAL A 24 -6.66 -1.57 -6.78
CA VAL A 24 -7.05 -1.32 -5.38
C VAL A 24 -6.36 -0.06 -4.87
N VAL A 25 -7.13 0.89 -4.35
CA VAL A 25 -6.67 2.09 -3.66
C VAL A 25 -6.84 1.90 -2.15
N PRO A 26 -5.74 1.80 -1.37
CA PRO A 26 -5.81 1.52 0.07
C PRO A 26 -6.04 2.81 0.88
N CYS A 27 -7.17 3.49 0.65
CA CYS A 27 -7.52 4.76 1.30
C CYS A 27 -8.21 4.62 2.68
N GLY A 28 -8.14 3.44 3.31
CA GLY A 28 -8.68 3.22 4.65
C GLY A 28 -7.92 4.01 5.73
N VAL A 29 -8.62 4.34 6.82
CA VAL A 29 -8.00 5.00 7.99
C VAL A 29 -6.87 4.11 8.54
N GLY A 30 -5.74 4.73 8.88
CA GLY A 30 -4.60 4.02 9.45
C GLY A 30 -4.94 3.37 10.80
N LYS A 31 -4.67 2.07 10.90
CA LYS A 31 -4.84 1.26 12.11
C LYS A 31 -3.50 0.75 12.59
N TYR A 32 -3.20 1.00 13.87
CA TYR A 32 -2.04 0.44 14.54
C TYR A 32 -2.29 -1.03 14.89
N LEU A 33 -1.37 -1.90 14.50
CA LEU A 33 -1.45 -3.36 14.67
C LEU A 33 -0.78 -3.85 15.95
N ASN A 34 -0.07 -2.98 16.69
CA ASN A 34 0.65 -3.30 17.93
C ASN A 34 1.47 -4.60 17.84
N ASN A 35 2.34 -4.67 16.82
CA ASN A 35 3.19 -5.82 16.54
C ASN A 35 4.68 -5.42 16.59
N ASP A 36 5.57 -6.39 16.81
CA ASP A 36 7.02 -6.17 16.91
C ASP A 36 7.67 -6.01 15.52
N LYS A 37 7.19 -5.04 14.73
CA LYS A 37 7.79 -4.67 13.45
C LYS A 37 8.71 -3.48 13.62
N PHE A 38 9.79 -3.46 12.83
CA PHE A 38 10.75 -2.35 12.85
C PHE A 38 10.26 -1.11 12.09
N LEU A 39 9.33 -1.28 11.14
CA LEU A 39 8.82 -0.20 10.31
C LEU A 39 7.53 0.38 10.90
N MET A 40 7.38 1.69 10.83
CA MET A 40 6.14 2.38 11.24
C MET A 40 5.00 2.14 10.23
N TYR A 41 5.32 2.12 8.94
CA TYR A 41 4.35 1.97 7.84
C TYR A 41 4.80 0.90 6.85
N ASN A 42 3.86 0.42 6.03
CA ASN A 42 4.20 -0.54 4.98
C ASN A 42 4.96 0.14 3.84
N GLU A 43 5.90 -0.59 3.27
CA GLU A 43 6.63 -0.22 2.05
C GLU A 43 6.48 -1.32 1.01
N TYR A 44 6.44 -0.96 -0.27
CA TYR A 44 6.32 -1.91 -1.37
C TYR A 44 7.44 -1.64 -2.37
N ILE A 45 8.25 -2.67 -2.64
CA ILE A 45 9.42 -2.58 -3.50
C ILE A 45 9.27 -3.58 -4.63
N VAL A 46 9.31 -3.09 -5.86
CA VAL A 46 9.38 -3.87 -7.09
C VAL A 46 10.77 -3.78 -7.68
N TYR A 47 11.17 -4.79 -8.45
CA TYR A 47 12.53 -4.90 -8.99
C TYR A 47 12.59 -4.77 -10.52
N ASP A 48 11.43 -4.71 -11.19
CA ASP A 48 11.33 -4.49 -12.63
C ASP A 48 10.46 -3.26 -12.92
N VAL A 49 10.96 -2.37 -13.78
CA VAL A 49 10.28 -1.15 -14.23
C VAL A 49 8.97 -1.46 -14.95
N CYS A 50 8.87 -2.64 -15.60
CA CYS A 50 7.65 -3.10 -16.28
C CYS A 50 6.47 -3.30 -15.31
N GLN A 51 6.72 -3.31 -13.99
CA GLN A 51 5.68 -3.46 -12.97
C GLN A 51 5.00 -2.13 -12.59
N ILE A 52 5.53 -0.99 -13.05
CA ILE A 52 5.05 0.35 -12.68
C ILE A 52 4.42 1.04 -13.88
N LEU A 53 3.27 1.65 -13.65
CA LEU A 53 2.56 2.50 -14.61
C LEU A 53 2.04 3.74 -13.89
N GLN A 54 2.67 4.90 -14.10
CA GLN A 54 2.24 6.17 -13.50
C GLN A 54 0.86 6.57 -14.04
N LYS A 55 -0.08 6.93 -13.14
CA LYS A 55 -1.49 7.25 -13.50
C LYS A 55 -1.90 8.68 -13.25
N TYR A 56 -1.39 9.29 -12.19
CA TYR A 56 -1.79 10.63 -11.76
C TYR A 56 -0.57 11.42 -11.31
N LEU A 57 -0.64 12.74 -11.47
CA LEU A 57 0.30 13.70 -10.92
C LEU A 57 -0.52 14.72 -10.13
N LEU A 58 -0.28 14.80 -8.82
CA LEU A 58 -0.96 15.76 -7.95
C LEU A 58 -0.18 17.09 -7.98
N LYS A 59 -0.90 18.21 -7.88
CA LYS A 59 -0.34 19.57 -7.85
C LYS A 59 -0.10 20.03 -6.42
#